data_AF-A0A7K1YTF1-F1
#
_entry.id   AF-A0A7K1YTF1-F1
#
_cell.length_a   1.000
_cell.length_b   1.000
_cell.length_c   1.000
_cell.angle_alpha   90.00
_cell.angle_beta   90.00
_cell.angle_gamma   90.00
#
_symmetry.space_group_name_H-M   'P 1'
#
loop_
_entity.id
_entity.type
_entity.pdbx_description
1 polymer ?
#
loop_
_entity_poly.entity_id
_entity_poly.type
_entity_poly.pdbx_seq_one_letter_code
_entity_poly.pdbx_strand_id
1 'polypeptide(L)'
;LERAGVMPAEVDYLEAHGPGSPFGDAVEMNAAANVYGRGRDPEEPLLVGSVKTNIGHLECASAVAGVIKTVLAMNRGRIPRHLHLTEPSTQIDWERLPVRVTTEATDWPESGTRPRLAAVSSFAISGANAHLVLEGQDAGPGAGTAGVSQPVPGTRLLPLSARSDEALHELAGRYLSWLDQRSAEPAPASLSPEELLADMAWTASVGRTHFSCRAAVLFSDVESLRQGLQAVAAGQPQRAQDHGAGSVQAVAADYEAGGDVALRELFEGEVRSRISLPGYPFERRRHWVEPLNPVGSKKLN
;
A
#
# COMPACT_ATOMS: atom_id res chain seq x y z
N LEU A 1 18.52 -16.13 3.54
CA LEU A 1 18.07 -17.52 3.37
C LEU A 1 18.18 -18.28 4.68
N GLU A 2 19.37 -18.61 5.19
CA GLU A 2 19.52 -19.32 6.50
C GLU A 2 18.77 -18.65 7.65
N ARG A 3 18.94 -17.33 7.83
CA ARG A 3 18.20 -16.56 8.86
C ARG A 3 16.69 -16.57 8.69
N ALA A 4 16.21 -16.75 7.45
CA ALA A 4 14.79 -16.80 7.13
C ALA A 4 14.25 -18.25 7.16
N GLY A 5 15.12 -19.27 7.26
CA GLY A 5 14.71 -20.67 7.17
C GLY A 5 14.18 -21.10 5.78
N VAL A 6 14.47 -20.32 4.74
CA VAL A 6 13.93 -20.53 3.37
C VAL A 6 14.99 -21.17 2.47
N MET A 7 14.59 -22.21 1.73
CA MET A 7 15.43 -22.84 0.71
C MET A 7 15.55 -21.93 -0.52
N PRO A 8 16.71 -21.89 -1.20
CA PRO A 8 16.88 -21.03 -2.38
C PRO A 8 15.85 -21.29 -3.50
N ALA A 9 15.49 -22.55 -3.76
CA ALA A 9 14.52 -22.88 -4.81
C ALA A 9 13.09 -22.40 -4.51
N GLU A 10 12.78 -22.06 -3.25
CA GLU A 10 11.43 -21.61 -2.85
C GLU A 10 11.18 -20.14 -3.14
N VAL A 11 12.21 -19.33 -3.40
CA VAL A 11 12.03 -17.91 -3.71
C VAL A 11 11.58 -17.74 -5.16
N ASP A 12 10.36 -17.26 -5.37
CA ASP A 12 9.76 -17.16 -6.71
C ASP A 12 10.30 -15.95 -7.50
N TYR A 13 10.55 -14.85 -6.78
CA TYR A 13 10.87 -13.55 -7.38
C TYR A 13 12.06 -12.86 -6.73
N LEU A 14 12.91 -12.22 -7.54
CA LEU A 14 13.95 -11.31 -7.10
C LEU A 14 13.70 -9.90 -7.67
N GLU A 15 13.43 -8.97 -6.76
CA GLU A 15 13.59 -7.54 -7.03
C GLU A 15 15.09 -7.21 -6.92
N ALA A 16 15.75 -7.19 -8.07
CA ALA A 16 17.17 -6.96 -8.22
C ALA A 16 17.55 -5.50 -7.89
N HIS A 17 18.82 -5.29 -7.55
CA HIS A 17 19.40 -3.96 -7.55
C HIS A 17 19.36 -3.37 -8.97
N GLY A 18 19.76 -4.13 -10.00
CA GLY A 18 19.53 -3.83 -11.42
C GLY A 18 19.73 -2.36 -11.81
N PRO A 19 20.94 -1.80 -11.67
CA PRO A 19 21.24 -0.41 -12.00
C PRO A 19 21.30 -0.16 -13.52
N GLY A 20 21.27 -1.20 -14.36
CA GLY A 20 21.40 -1.08 -15.81
C GLY A 20 22.86 -0.98 -16.26
N SER A 21 23.80 -1.49 -15.45
CA SER A 21 25.22 -1.45 -15.78
C SER A 21 25.63 -2.82 -16.36
N PRO A 22 26.26 -2.90 -17.54
CA PRO A 22 26.55 -4.21 -18.16
C PRO A 22 27.28 -5.18 -17.22
N PHE A 23 28.34 -4.70 -16.57
CA PHE A 23 29.12 -5.50 -15.63
C PHE A 23 28.36 -5.80 -14.33
N GLY A 24 27.74 -4.79 -13.71
CA GLY A 24 27.06 -4.98 -12.43
C GLY A 24 25.85 -5.89 -12.54
N ASP A 25 25.07 -5.76 -13.61
CA ASP A 25 23.90 -6.60 -13.86
C ASP A 25 24.35 -8.05 -14.14
N ALA A 26 25.45 -8.26 -14.86
CA ALA A 26 26.01 -9.59 -15.07
C ALA A 26 26.50 -10.24 -13.77
N VAL A 27 27.20 -9.49 -12.92
CA VAL A 27 27.63 -9.98 -11.59
C VAL A 27 26.41 -10.34 -10.73
N GLU A 28 25.37 -9.49 -10.73
CA GLU A 28 24.16 -9.73 -9.96
C GLU A 28 23.39 -10.97 -10.44
N MET A 29 23.20 -11.14 -11.75
CA MET A 29 22.47 -12.28 -12.30
C MET A 29 23.21 -13.60 -12.06
N ASN A 30 24.55 -13.61 -12.21
CA ASN A 30 25.35 -14.79 -11.90
C ASN A 30 25.30 -15.12 -10.40
N ALA A 31 25.35 -14.13 -9.52
CA ALA A 31 25.22 -14.34 -8.08
C ALA A 31 23.83 -14.89 -7.71
N ALA A 32 22.77 -14.34 -8.31
CA ALA A 32 21.40 -14.81 -8.12
C ALA A 32 21.27 -16.27 -8.58
N ALA A 33 21.70 -16.60 -9.79
CA ALA A 33 21.66 -17.97 -10.31
C ALA A 33 22.45 -18.97 -9.45
N ASN A 34 23.65 -18.59 -8.99
CA ASN A 34 24.49 -19.44 -8.14
C ASN A 34 23.86 -19.78 -6.79
N VAL A 35 23.00 -18.92 -6.26
CA VAL A 35 22.30 -19.12 -4.99
C VAL A 35 20.93 -19.75 -5.22
N TYR A 36 20.07 -19.06 -5.97
CA TYR A 36 18.66 -19.39 -6.18
C TYR A 36 18.42 -20.49 -7.23
N GLY A 37 19.41 -20.79 -8.07
CA GLY A 37 19.34 -21.89 -9.02
C GLY A 37 19.62 -23.27 -8.42
N ARG A 38 20.10 -23.34 -7.18
CA ARG A 38 20.41 -24.62 -6.52
C ARG A 38 19.12 -25.39 -6.23
N GLY A 39 18.97 -26.55 -6.86
CA GLY A 39 17.79 -27.42 -6.69
C GLY A 39 16.51 -26.87 -7.30
N ARG A 40 16.62 -25.87 -8.19
CA ARG A 40 15.49 -25.28 -8.92
C ARG A 40 15.16 -26.10 -10.16
N ASP A 41 13.87 -26.29 -10.42
CA ASP A 41 13.38 -26.86 -11.67
C ASP A 41 13.69 -25.90 -12.83
N PRO A 42 14.35 -26.33 -13.93
CA PRO A 42 14.57 -25.50 -15.11
C PRO A 42 13.29 -24.87 -15.70
N GLU A 43 12.13 -25.52 -15.55
CA GLU A 43 10.84 -25.00 -16.02
C GLU A 43 10.26 -23.91 -15.09
N GLU A 44 10.77 -23.81 -13.86
CA GLU A 44 10.40 -22.82 -12.85
C GLU A 44 11.59 -21.89 -12.49
N PRO A 45 12.09 -21.09 -13.45
CA PRO A 45 13.22 -20.21 -13.22
C PRO A 45 12.90 -19.13 -12.18
N LEU A 46 13.93 -18.62 -11.50
CA LEU A 46 13.78 -17.46 -10.65
C LEU A 46 13.33 -16.28 -11.50
N LEU A 47 12.17 -15.70 -11.19
CA LEU A 47 11.69 -14.51 -11.87
C LEU A 47 12.45 -13.29 -11.35
N VAL A 48 12.87 -12.40 -12.25
CA VAL A 48 13.68 -11.23 -11.88
C VAL A 48 13.07 -9.96 -12.45
N GLY A 49 13.09 -8.88 -11.68
CA GLY A 49 12.86 -7.54 -12.19
C GLY A 49 13.51 -6.45 -11.33
N SER A 50 13.32 -5.19 -11.73
CA SER A 50 13.84 -4.01 -11.03
C SER A 50 12.90 -2.82 -11.28
N VAL A 51 12.45 -2.19 -10.20
CA VAL A 51 11.61 -0.99 -10.21
C VAL A 51 12.33 0.20 -10.86
N LYS A 52 13.67 0.16 -10.92
CA LYS A 52 14.48 1.24 -11.52
C LYS A 52 14.18 1.44 -12.99
N THR A 53 13.70 0.41 -13.68
CA THR A 53 13.24 0.52 -15.06
C THR A 53 11.98 1.37 -15.23
N ASN A 54 11.23 1.64 -14.14
CA ASN A 54 10.03 2.48 -14.16
C ASN A 54 10.30 3.89 -13.64
N ILE A 55 11.10 4.02 -12.58
CA ILE A 55 11.23 5.28 -11.81
C ILE A 55 12.68 5.76 -11.64
N GLY A 56 13.63 5.13 -12.32
CA GLY A 56 15.04 5.45 -12.23
C GLY A 56 15.70 5.00 -10.91
N HIS A 57 16.96 5.36 -10.75
CA HIS A 57 17.76 5.02 -9.57
C HIS A 57 17.54 6.05 -8.45
N LEU A 58 16.66 5.73 -7.50
CA LEU A 58 16.30 6.62 -6.37
C LEU A 58 17.34 6.69 -5.23
N GLU A 59 18.58 6.28 -5.51
CA GLU A 59 19.69 6.29 -4.55
C GLU A 59 19.30 5.59 -3.24
N CYS A 60 19.34 6.31 -2.12
CA CYS A 60 18.98 5.82 -0.79
C CYS A 60 17.54 5.30 -0.68
N ALA A 61 16.62 5.77 -1.55
CA ALA A 61 15.23 5.31 -1.57
C ALA A 61 14.98 4.12 -2.51
N SER A 62 16.00 3.63 -3.22
CA SER A 62 15.86 2.50 -4.15
C SER A 62 15.37 1.22 -3.47
N ALA A 63 15.91 0.92 -2.28
CA ALA A 63 15.56 -0.30 -1.55
C ALA A 63 14.09 -0.32 -1.13
N VAL A 64 13.59 0.78 -0.56
CA VAL A 64 12.19 0.85 -0.11
C VAL A 64 11.22 0.84 -1.30
N ALA A 65 11.58 1.44 -2.43
CA ALA A 65 10.78 1.34 -3.65
C ALA A 65 10.67 -0.11 -4.15
N GLY A 66 11.77 -0.87 -4.12
CA GLY A 66 11.79 -2.30 -4.45
C GLY A 66 10.92 -3.14 -3.50
N VAL A 67 10.99 -2.87 -2.19
CA VAL A 67 10.12 -3.53 -1.19
C VAL A 67 8.65 -3.21 -1.45
N ILE A 68 8.29 -1.94 -1.68
CA ILE A 68 6.90 -1.53 -1.97
C ILE A 68 6.38 -2.26 -3.22
N LYS A 69 7.14 -2.26 -4.31
CA LYS A 69 6.78 -2.99 -5.54
C LYS A 69 6.56 -4.47 -5.25
N THR A 70 7.47 -5.10 -4.51
CA THR A 70 7.42 -6.54 -4.22
C THR A 70 6.20 -6.90 -3.38
N VAL A 71 5.91 -6.13 -2.32
CA VAL A 71 4.71 -6.35 -1.48
C VAL A 71 3.42 -6.14 -2.29
N LEU A 72 3.36 -5.12 -3.15
CA LEU A 72 2.20 -4.90 -4.02
C LEU A 72 2.02 -6.03 -5.04
N ALA A 73 3.11 -6.56 -5.60
CA ALA A 73 3.09 -7.67 -6.53
C ALA A 73 2.60 -8.97 -5.85
N MET A 74 3.09 -9.25 -4.64
CA MET A 74 2.63 -10.38 -3.81
C MET A 74 1.15 -10.25 -3.47
N ASN A 75 0.70 -9.07 -3.03
CA ASN A 75 -0.69 -8.84 -2.66
C ASN A 75 -1.66 -8.98 -3.84
N ARG A 76 -1.21 -8.61 -5.05
CA ARG A 76 -1.99 -8.73 -6.29
C ARG A 76 -1.82 -10.07 -7.00
N GLY A 77 -0.94 -10.94 -6.51
CA GLY A 77 -0.58 -12.18 -7.19
C GLY A 77 -0.05 -11.98 -8.61
N ARG A 78 0.59 -10.83 -8.88
CA ARG A 78 1.05 -10.49 -10.24
C ARG A 78 2.34 -9.69 -10.21
N ILE A 79 3.34 -10.14 -10.96
CA ILE A 79 4.65 -9.52 -11.10
C ILE A 79 4.63 -8.53 -12.27
N PRO A 80 4.88 -7.23 -12.03
CA PRO A 80 4.88 -6.23 -13.08
C PRO A 80 6.00 -6.46 -14.11
N ARG A 81 5.74 -5.97 -15.34
CA ARG A 81 6.71 -5.96 -16.44
C ARG A 81 7.96 -5.15 -16.09
N HIS A 82 9.12 -5.75 -16.31
CA HIS A 82 10.43 -5.10 -16.41
C HIS A 82 10.56 -4.35 -17.73
N LEU A 83 10.83 -3.04 -17.67
CA LEU A 83 10.88 -2.19 -18.86
C LEU A 83 12.28 -2.14 -19.48
N HIS A 84 12.34 -1.61 -20.71
CA HIS A 84 13.58 -1.26 -21.41
C HIS A 84 14.57 -2.40 -21.69
N LEU A 85 14.17 -3.66 -21.48
CA LEU A 85 14.93 -4.84 -21.89
C LEU A 85 14.50 -5.26 -23.30
N THR A 86 15.19 -4.72 -24.32
CA THR A 86 14.98 -5.10 -25.74
C THR A 86 15.98 -6.15 -26.20
N GLU A 87 17.26 -5.95 -25.86
CA GLU A 87 18.35 -6.86 -26.18
C GLU A 87 19.01 -7.30 -24.86
N PRO A 88 18.90 -8.60 -24.49
CA PRO A 88 19.55 -9.11 -23.30
C PRO A 88 21.07 -8.96 -23.38
N SER A 89 21.72 -8.66 -22.24
CA SER A 89 23.17 -8.53 -22.18
C SER A 89 23.86 -9.82 -22.61
N THR A 90 24.85 -9.73 -23.51
CA THR A 90 25.69 -10.86 -23.94
C THR A 90 26.69 -11.31 -22.88
N GLN A 91 26.83 -10.56 -21.78
CA GLN A 91 27.66 -10.92 -20.64
C GLN A 91 26.98 -11.92 -19.69
N ILE A 92 25.73 -12.30 -19.98
CA ILE A 92 24.93 -13.21 -19.19
C ILE A 92 24.55 -14.40 -20.07
N ASP A 93 24.84 -15.61 -19.59
CA ASP A 93 24.52 -16.87 -20.26
C ASP A 93 23.06 -17.27 -20.00
N TRP A 94 22.12 -16.55 -20.64
CA TRP A 94 20.68 -16.68 -20.38
C TRP A 94 20.12 -18.09 -20.64
N GLU A 95 20.75 -18.87 -21.51
CA GLU A 95 20.33 -20.25 -21.79
C GLU A 95 20.67 -21.21 -20.65
N ARG A 96 21.68 -20.88 -19.84
CA ARG A 96 22.17 -21.76 -18.76
C ARG A 96 21.80 -21.30 -17.36
N LEU A 97 21.50 -20.02 -17.17
CA LEU A 97 21.10 -19.51 -15.87
C LEU A 97 19.60 -19.78 -15.65
N PRO A 98 19.18 -20.41 -14.52
CA PRO A 98 17.77 -20.65 -14.20
C PRO A 98 17.10 -19.37 -13.67
N VAL A 99 17.23 -18.27 -14.43
CA VAL A 99 16.71 -16.93 -14.13
C VAL A 99 15.98 -16.40 -15.36
N ARG A 100 14.86 -15.73 -15.16
CA ARG A 100 14.06 -15.14 -16.24
C ARG A 100 13.61 -13.74 -15.87
N VAL A 101 14.01 -12.76 -16.67
CA VAL A 101 13.53 -11.37 -16.49
C VAL A 101 12.08 -11.27 -16.95
N THR A 102 11.22 -10.64 -16.14
CA THR A 102 9.77 -10.54 -16.44
C THR A 102 9.49 -9.45 -17.48
N THR A 103 9.73 -9.72 -18.76
CA THR A 103 9.52 -8.78 -19.87
C THR A 103 8.05 -8.53 -20.22
N GLU A 104 7.12 -9.22 -19.55
CA GLU A 104 5.67 -9.02 -19.59
C GLU A 104 5.11 -9.04 -18.17
N ALA A 105 3.85 -8.65 -17.99
CA ALA A 105 3.19 -8.75 -16.69
C ALA A 105 2.76 -10.21 -16.43
N THR A 106 3.47 -10.89 -15.54
CA THR A 106 3.35 -12.34 -15.30
C THR A 106 2.57 -12.60 -14.02
N ASP A 107 1.68 -13.58 -14.03
CA ASP A 107 1.02 -14.03 -12.79
C ASP A 107 2.05 -14.64 -11.84
N TRP A 108 1.84 -14.45 -10.54
CA TRP A 108 2.75 -15.03 -9.55
C TRP A 108 2.60 -16.56 -9.58
N PRO A 109 3.70 -17.33 -9.64
CA PRO A 109 3.61 -18.79 -9.70
C PRO A 109 2.75 -19.38 -8.58
N GLU A 110 1.79 -20.22 -8.94
CA GLU A 110 0.99 -20.98 -7.97
C GLU A 110 1.85 -22.09 -7.38
N SER A 111 2.07 -22.07 -6.07
CA SER A 111 2.90 -23.07 -5.37
C SER A 111 2.08 -23.89 -4.36
N GLY A 112 0.81 -24.12 -4.68
CA GLY A 112 -0.13 -24.85 -3.83
C GLY A 112 -0.37 -24.10 -2.52
N THR A 113 0.09 -24.67 -1.41
CA THR A 113 -0.06 -24.09 -0.05
C THR A 113 1.15 -23.29 0.40
N ARG A 114 2.21 -23.18 -0.41
CA ARG A 114 3.40 -22.42 -0.04
C ARG A 114 3.11 -20.92 -0.20
N PRO A 115 3.46 -20.09 0.79
CA PRO A 115 3.32 -18.65 0.64
C PRO A 115 4.23 -18.13 -0.49
N ARG A 116 3.80 -17.04 -1.12
CA ARG A 116 4.61 -16.33 -2.12
C ARG A 116 5.92 -15.88 -1.47
N LEU A 117 7.07 -16.20 -2.07
CA LEU A 117 8.36 -15.82 -1.51
C LEU A 117 9.13 -14.95 -2.51
N ALA A 118 9.70 -13.85 -2.04
CA ALA A 118 10.54 -12.99 -2.85
C ALA A 118 11.77 -12.51 -2.11
N ALA A 119 12.75 -12.03 -2.87
CA ALA A 119 13.91 -11.36 -2.35
C ALA A 119 14.03 -9.94 -2.91
N VAL A 120 14.64 -9.05 -2.13
CA VAL A 120 14.97 -7.68 -2.56
C VAL A 120 16.45 -7.43 -2.31
N SER A 121 17.19 -7.07 -3.37
CA SER A 121 18.62 -6.75 -3.31
C SER A 121 18.86 -5.24 -3.43
N SER A 122 19.80 -4.72 -2.64
CA SER A 122 20.28 -3.35 -2.77
C SER A 122 21.77 -3.26 -2.47
N PHE A 123 22.54 -2.71 -3.40
CA PHE A 123 23.99 -2.58 -3.30
C PHE A 123 24.38 -1.11 -3.35
N ALA A 124 25.14 -0.65 -2.35
CA ALA A 124 25.66 0.69 -2.32
C ALA A 124 27.02 0.75 -3.02
N ILE A 125 27.35 1.89 -3.64
CA ILE A 125 28.66 2.12 -4.25
C ILE A 125 29.82 2.00 -3.25
N SER A 126 29.56 2.20 -1.95
CA SER A 126 30.52 2.00 -0.87
C SER A 126 30.86 0.53 -0.60
N GLY A 127 30.16 -0.41 -1.23
CA GLY A 127 30.29 -1.85 -0.99
C GLY A 127 29.35 -2.40 0.09
N ALA A 128 28.52 -1.56 0.72
CA ALA A 128 27.49 -2.01 1.66
C ALA A 128 26.33 -2.68 0.90
N ASN A 129 26.06 -3.95 1.24
CA ASN A 129 25.04 -4.76 0.58
C ASN A 129 23.92 -5.12 1.56
N ALA A 130 22.68 -5.05 1.10
CA ALA A 130 21.50 -5.49 1.83
C ALA A 130 20.69 -6.46 0.96
N HIS A 131 20.15 -7.48 1.62
CA HIS A 131 19.31 -8.49 0.99
C HIS A 131 18.21 -8.91 1.95
N LEU A 132 16.96 -8.79 1.51
CA LEU A 132 15.77 -9.13 2.29
C LEU A 132 15.06 -10.31 1.63
N VAL A 133 14.47 -11.17 2.45
CA VAL A 133 13.52 -12.20 2.02
C VAL A 133 12.16 -11.82 2.59
N LEU A 134 11.15 -11.82 1.73
CA LEU A 134 9.77 -11.45 2.04
C LEU A 134 8.89 -12.67 1.80
N GLU A 135 8.02 -12.94 2.75
CA GLU A 135 6.96 -13.94 2.65
C GLU A 135 5.63 -13.21 2.54
N GLY A 136 4.87 -13.54 1.51
CA GLY A 136 3.52 -13.06 1.32
C GLY A 136 2.58 -13.80 2.26
N GLN A 137 1.79 -13.06 3.01
CA GLN A 137 0.68 -13.64 3.75
C GLN A 137 -0.49 -13.79 2.78
N ASP A 138 -1.02 -15.02 2.65
CA ASP A 138 -2.25 -15.23 1.90
C ASP A 138 -3.35 -14.35 2.48
N ALA A 139 -4.22 -13.84 1.61
CA ALA A 139 -5.45 -13.17 2.00
C ALA A 139 -6.46 -14.19 2.56
N GLY A 140 -6.04 -15.01 3.52
CA GLY A 140 -6.95 -15.68 4.43
C GLY A 140 -7.70 -14.64 5.25
N PRO A 141 -8.86 -14.98 5.83
CA PRO A 141 -9.50 -14.10 6.81
C PRO A 141 -8.42 -13.69 7.81
N GLY A 142 -8.31 -12.38 8.04
CA GLY A 142 -7.17 -11.78 8.74
C GLY A 142 -6.83 -12.51 10.04
N ALA A 143 -5.67 -12.23 10.60
CA ALA A 143 -5.26 -12.72 11.91
C ALA A 143 -6.13 -12.19 13.08
N GLY A 144 -7.46 -12.20 12.94
CA GLY A 144 -8.46 -12.45 13.96
C GLY A 144 -9.24 -13.69 13.51
N THR A 145 -9.06 -14.79 14.25
CA THR A 145 -9.85 -16.02 14.16
C THR A 145 -11.33 -15.73 13.87
N ALA A 146 -11.94 -16.56 13.04
CA ALA A 146 -13.39 -16.64 12.78
C ALA A 146 -14.19 -16.77 14.09
N GLY A 147 -14.35 -15.67 14.80
CA GLY A 147 -15.44 -15.43 15.72
C GLY A 147 -16.63 -15.07 14.86
N VAL A 148 -17.78 -15.67 15.15
CA VAL A 148 -19.06 -15.33 14.55
C VAL A 148 -19.20 -13.80 14.56
N SER A 149 -19.17 -13.16 13.40
CA SER A 149 -19.50 -11.74 13.28
C SER A 149 -20.91 -11.57 13.85
N GLN A 150 -21.00 -10.95 15.03
CA GLN A 150 -22.28 -10.50 15.57
C GLN A 150 -22.95 -9.59 14.53
N PRO A 151 -24.30 -9.46 14.53
CA PRO A 151 -24.99 -8.59 13.59
C PRO A 151 -24.34 -7.20 13.62
N VAL A 152 -23.86 -6.76 12.46
CA VAL A 152 -23.34 -5.40 12.27
C VAL A 152 -24.46 -4.45 12.69
N PRO A 153 -24.24 -3.52 13.65
CA PRO A 153 -25.23 -2.49 13.96
C PRO A 153 -25.70 -1.80 12.68
N GLY A 154 -27.01 -1.63 12.52
CA GLY A 154 -27.59 -1.08 11.30
C GLY A 154 -27.18 0.37 10.99
N THR A 155 -26.58 1.09 11.95
CA THR A 155 -26.00 2.43 11.73
C THR A 155 -24.60 2.49 12.33
N ARG A 156 -23.67 2.99 11.52
CA ARG A 156 -22.25 3.18 11.84
C ARG A 156 -21.90 4.66 11.77
N LEU A 157 -20.79 5.00 12.44
CA LEU A 157 -20.18 6.32 12.38
C LEU A 157 -18.82 6.23 11.67
N LEU A 158 -18.62 7.05 10.63
CA LEU A 158 -17.29 7.34 10.06
C LEU A 158 -16.81 8.70 10.59
N PRO A 159 -15.85 8.73 11.53
CA PRO A 159 -15.26 9.97 11.98
C PRO A 159 -14.22 10.47 10.97
N LEU A 160 -14.35 11.73 10.56
CA LEU A 160 -13.35 12.46 9.80
C LEU A 160 -12.82 13.63 10.63
N SER A 161 -11.54 13.96 10.44
CA SER A 161 -11.01 15.19 11.00
C SER A 161 -9.82 15.74 10.23
N ALA A 162 -9.63 17.05 10.31
CA ALA A 162 -8.47 17.74 9.79
C ALA A 162 -8.11 18.99 10.59
N ARG A 163 -6.97 19.61 10.25
CA ARG A 163 -6.52 20.88 10.86
C ARG A 163 -7.20 22.11 10.26
N SER A 164 -7.88 21.96 9.12
CA SER A 164 -8.64 23.01 8.45
C SER A 164 -9.86 22.42 7.76
N ASP A 165 -10.88 23.25 7.50
CA ASP A 165 -12.09 22.82 6.79
C ASP A 165 -11.78 22.41 5.34
N GLU A 166 -10.85 23.10 4.68
CA GLU A 166 -10.39 22.73 3.34
C GLU A 166 -9.80 21.30 3.31
N ALA A 167 -8.94 20.98 4.27
CA ALA A 167 -8.38 19.63 4.39
C ALA A 167 -9.45 18.60 4.78
N LEU A 168 -10.46 18.97 5.56
CA LEU A 168 -11.59 18.09 5.88
C LEU A 168 -12.42 17.76 4.63
N HIS A 169 -12.74 18.77 3.81
CA HIS A 169 -13.46 18.62 2.56
C HIS A 169 -12.66 17.78 1.54
N GLU A 170 -11.35 18.04 1.39
CA GLU A 170 -10.49 17.22 0.53
C GLU A 170 -10.42 15.77 1.02
N LEU A 171 -10.34 15.55 2.34
CA LEU A 171 -10.33 14.20 2.92
C LEU A 171 -11.62 13.45 2.57
N ALA A 172 -12.79 14.08 2.70
CA ALA A 172 -14.06 13.47 2.31
C ALA A 172 -14.08 13.10 0.82
N GLY A 173 -13.56 13.98 -0.06
CA GLY A 173 -13.39 13.68 -1.49
C GLY A 173 -12.47 12.49 -1.78
N ARG A 174 -11.40 12.32 -0.99
CA ARG A 174 -10.50 11.16 -1.09
C ARG A 174 -11.18 9.86 -0.65
N TYR A 175 -12.05 9.90 0.36
CA TYR A 175 -12.85 8.74 0.76
C TYR A 175 -13.87 8.36 -0.32
N LEU A 176 -14.53 9.33 -0.98
CA LEU A 176 -15.39 9.06 -2.14
C LEU A 176 -14.63 8.36 -3.26
N SER A 177 -13.45 8.90 -3.61
CA SER A 177 -12.58 8.30 -4.64
C SER A 177 -12.15 6.87 -4.28
N TRP A 178 -11.91 6.61 -2.99
CA TRP A 178 -11.56 5.28 -2.49
C TRP A 178 -12.74 4.31 -2.61
N LEU A 179 -13.96 4.73 -2.29
CA LEU A 179 -15.16 3.91 -2.46
C LEU A 179 -15.39 3.54 -3.94
N ASP A 180 -15.11 4.46 -4.86
CA ASP A 180 -15.23 4.22 -6.30
C ASP A 180 -14.19 3.22 -6.80
N GLN A 181 -12.94 3.35 -6.36
CA GLN A 181 -11.87 2.41 -6.70
C GLN A 181 -12.18 1.01 -6.16
N ARG A 182 -12.68 0.90 -4.94
CA ARG A 182 -13.03 -0.40 -4.33
C ARG A 182 -14.23 -1.06 -4.99
N SER A 183 -15.20 -0.30 -5.46
CA SER A 183 -16.33 -0.82 -6.24
C SER A 183 -15.91 -1.36 -7.61
N ALA A 184 -14.79 -0.88 -8.16
CA ALA A 184 -14.26 -1.29 -9.47
C ALA A 184 -13.29 -2.49 -9.40
N GLU A 185 -12.69 -2.74 -8.24
CA GLU A 185 -11.82 -3.89 -8.03
C GLU A 185 -12.66 -5.16 -7.80
N PRO A 186 -12.23 -6.34 -8.29
CA PRO A 186 -12.86 -7.59 -7.93
C PRO A 186 -12.80 -7.74 -6.40
N ALA A 187 -13.96 -7.87 -5.74
CA ALA A 187 -14.00 -8.07 -4.31
C ALA A 187 -13.14 -9.30 -3.96
N PRO A 188 -12.20 -9.21 -3.01
CA PRO A 188 -11.56 -10.42 -2.49
C PRO A 188 -12.69 -11.34 -2.00
N ALA A 189 -12.63 -12.62 -2.37
CA ALA A 189 -13.70 -13.59 -2.16
C ALA A 189 -14.12 -13.79 -0.69
N SER A 190 -13.46 -13.12 0.26
CA SER A 190 -13.53 -13.35 1.70
C SER A 190 -14.23 -12.25 2.52
N LEU A 191 -14.54 -11.06 1.97
CA LEU A 191 -15.17 -9.97 2.73
C LEU A 191 -16.47 -9.48 2.11
N SER A 192 -17.54 -9.46 2.91
CA SER A 192 -18.79 -8.82 2.51
C SER A 192 -18.63 -7.29 2.44
N PRO A 193 -19.44 -6.59 1.61
CA PRO A 193 -19.45 -5.12 1.58
C PRO A 193 -19.68 -4.49 2.97
N GLU A 194 -20.53 -5.10 3.80
CA GLU A 194 -20.81 -4.62 5.16
C GLU A 194 -19.59 -4.71 6.08
N GLU A 195 -18.85 -5.82 6.01
CA GLU A 195 -17.60 -5.98 6.78
C GLU A 195 -16.55 -4.96 6.36
N LEU A 196 -16.44 -4.67 5.07
CA LEU A 196 -15.52 -3.65 4.55
C LEU A 196 -15.86 -2.27 5.10
N LEU A 197 -17.14 -1.90 5.13
CA LEU A 197 -17.58 -0.62 5.68
C LEU A 197 -17.34 -0.54 7.19
N ALA A 198 -17.54 -1.64 7.92
CA ALA A 198 -17.26 -1.72 9.35
C ALA A 198 -15.75 -1.59 9.64
N ASP A 199 -14.89 -2.27 8.88
CA ASP A 199 -13.43 -2.16 8.98
C ASP A 199 -12.93 -0.76 8.59
N MET A 200 -13.59 -0.10 7.63
CA MET A 200 -13.33 1.31 7.31
C MET A 200 -13.63 2.21 8.50
N ALA A 201 -14.84 2.13 9.08
CA ALA A 201 -15.24 2.92 10.23
C ALA A 201 -14.32 2.67 11.44
N TRP A 202 -13.98 1.41 11.71
CA TRP A 202 -13.02 1.01 12.75
C TRP A 202 -11.65 1.64 12.52
N THR A 203 -11.10 1.48 11.31
CA THR A 203 -9.77 2.01 10.96
C THR A 203 -9.72 3.54 11.11
N ALA A 204 -10.77 4.25 10.69
CA ALA A 204 -10.86 5.69 10.85
C ALA A 204 -10.99 6.10 12.33
N SER A 205 -11.69 5.31 13.14
CA SER A 205 -11.94 5.57 14.56
C SER A 205 -10.73 5.34 15.46
N VAL A 206 -9.93 4.31 15.21
CA VAL A 206 -8.81 3.95 16.09
C VAL A 206 -7.43 4.13 15.45
N GLY A 207 -7.38 4.32 14.14
CA GLY A 207 -6.16 4.39 13.35
C GLY A 207 -5.84 5.79 12.82
N ARG A 208 -6.53 6.84 13.31
CA ARG A 208 -6.31 8.23 12.91
C ARG A 208 -6.13 9.13 14.13
N THR A 209 -5.39 10.21 13.93
CA THR A 209 -5.41 11.34 14.86
C THR A 209 -6.66 12.17 14.61
N HIS A 210 -7.37 12.54 15.69
CA HIS A 210 -8.58 13.35 15.61
C HIS A 210 -8.28 14.83 15.87
N PHE A 211 -8.31 15.64 14.82
CA PHE A 211 -8.02 17.08 14.84
C PHE A 211 -9.26 17.93 15.19
N SER A 212 -9.15 19.26 15.09
CA SER A 212 -10.17 20.22 15.53
C SER A 212 -11.34 20.40 14.54
N CYS A 213 -11.09 20.36 13.23
CA CYS A 213 -12.18 20.38 12.25
C CYS A 213 -12.69 18.94 12.11
N ARG A 214 -13.94 18.68 12.49
CA ARG A 214 -14.49 17.33 12.60
C ARG A 214 -15.81 17.22 11.84
N ALA A 215 -16.03 16.04 11.27
CA ALA A 215 -17.31 15.63 10.71
C ALA A 215 -17.59 14.18 11.09
N ALA A 216 -18.85 13.87 11.38
CA ALA A 216 -19.32 12.57 11.82
C ALA A 216 -20.33 12.00 10.82
N VAL A 217 -19.86 11.21 9.85
CA VAL A 217 -20.75 10.66 8.83
C VAL A 217 -21.45 9.40 9.36
N LEU A 218 -22.74 9.52 9.68
CA LEU A 218 -23.60 8.38 9.96
C LEU A 218 -24.00 7.67 8.66
N PHE A 219 -24.00 6.34 8.67
CA PHE A 219 -24.38 5.54 7.50
C PHE A 219 -24.85 4.14 7.90
N SER A 220 -25.74 3.56 7.09
CA SER A 220 -26.20 2.16 7.18
C SER A 220 -25.73 1.30 6.01
N ASP A 221 -25.34 1.96 4.92
CA ASP A 221 -25.00 1.34 3.64
C ASP A 221 -24.07 2.27 2.84
N VAL A 222 -23.60 1.79 1.67
CA VAL A 222 -22.68 2.54 0.81
C VAL A 222 -23.31 3.85 0.30
N GLU A 223 -24.62 3.88 0.08
CA GLU A 223 -25.30 5.03 -0.52
C GLU A 223 -25.46 6.17 0.48
N SER A 224 -25.94 5.88 1.69
CA SER A 224 -25.98 6.84 2.82
C SER A 224 -24.59 7.36 3.18
N LEU A 225 -23.57 6.49 3.19
CA LEU A 225 -22.18 6.89 3.37
C LEU A 225 -21.71 7.87 2.29
N ARG A 226 -22.00 7.55 1.02
CA ARG A 226 -21.62 8.39 -0.13
C ARG A 226 -22.28 9.76 -0.07
N GLN A 227 -23.57 9.81 0.27
CA GLN A 227 -24.30 11.07 0.45
C GLN A 227 -23.73 11.91 1.59
N GLY A 228 -23.40 11.29 2.73
CA GLY A 228 -22.78 11.97 3.86
C GLY A 228 -21.40 12.53 3.51
N LEU A 229 -20.55 11.74 2.85
CA LEU A 229 -19.24 12.20 2.37
C LEU A 229 -19.35 13.32 1.32
N GLN A 230 -20.34 13.28 0.43
CA GLN A 230 -20.61 14.35 -0.53
C GLN A 230 -21.00 15.66 0.17
N ALA A 231 -21.84 15.58 1.21
CA ALA A 231 -22.21 16.75 2.00
C ALA A 231 -20.97 17.37 2.69
N VAL A 232 -20.14 16.54 3.33
CA VAL A 232 -18.89 17.00 3.95
C VAL A 232 -17.94 17.59 2.91
N ALA A 233 -17.76 16.93 1.76
CA ALA A 233 -16.89 17.44 0.69
C ALA A 233 -17.37 18.80 0.13
N ALA A 234 -18.67 19.05 0.15
CA ALA A 234 -19.28 20.31 -0.28
C ALA A 234 -19.36 21.38 0.83
N GLY A 235 -18.92 21.09 2.05
CA GLY A 235 -19.08 21.97 3.22
C GLY A 235 -20.54 22.22 3.59
N GLN A 236 -21.43 21.29 3.26
CA GLN A 236 -22.86 21.37 3.54
C GLN A 236 -23.17 20.66 4.85
N PRO A 237 -24.14 21.16 5.64
CA PRO A 237 -24.61 20.44 6.81
C PRO A 237 -25.17 19.09 6.37
N GLN A 238 -24.77 18.04 7.07
CA GLN A 238 -25.28 16.71 6.80
C GLN A 238 -26.79 16.72 7.10
N ARG A 239 -27.64 16.37 6.11
CA ARG A 239 -29.07 16.19 6.39
C ARG A 239 -29.21 15.05 7.38
N ALA A 240 -29.85 15.32 8.51
CA ALA A 240 -30.23 14.27 9.46
C ALA A 240 -31.12 13.26 8.71
N GLN A 241 -30.53 12.17 8.23
CA GLN A 241 -31.29 10.99 7.89
C GLN A 241 -31.75 10.38 9.22
N ASP A 242 -33.01 9.97 9.27
CA ASP A 242 -33.58 9.35 10.47
C ASP A 242 -32.98 7.95 10.63
N HIS A 243 -31.77 7.91 11.17
CA HIS A 243 -31.08 6.69 11.57
C HIS A 243 -31.59 6.19 12.95
N GLY A 244 -32.75 6.68 13.41
CA GLY A 244 -33.31 6.45 14.74
C GLY A 244 -32.60 7.27 15.83
N ALA A 245 -33.29 7.53 16.93
CA ALA A 245 -32.67 8.15 18.12
C ALA A 245 -31.81 7.11 18.87
N GLY A 246 -30.57 6.92 18.42
CA GLY A 246 -29.62 5.97 18.99
C GLY A 246 -28.43 6.63 19.70
N SER A 247 -27.67 5.82 20.45
CA SER A 247 -26.43 6.23 21.11
C SER A 247 -25.35 6.74 20.13
N VAL A 248 -25.34 6.23 18.90
CA VAL A 248 -24.36 6.59 17.85
C VAL A 248 -24.55 8.05 17.38
N GLN A 249 -25.79 8.53 17.31
CA GLN A 249 -26.12 9.91 16.95
C GLN A 249 -25.62 10.90 18.02
N ALA A 250 -25.76 10.54 19.30
CA ALA A 250 -25.24 11.36 20.41
C ALA A 250 -23.71 11.42 20.37
N VAL A 251 -23.05 10.28 20.11
CA VAL A 251 -21.60 10.18 19.93
C VAL A 251 -21.13 11.02 18.73
N ALA A 252 -21.85 10.98 17.60
CA ALA A 252 -21.55 11.79 16.44
C ALA A 252 -21.59 13.29 16.76
N ALA A 253 -22.66 13.75 17.42
CA ALA A 253 -22.83 15.15 17.80
C ALA A 253 -21.75 15.61 18.80
N ASP A 254 -21.42 14.79 19.80
CA ASP A 254 -20.36 15.11 20.77
C ASP A 254 -18.98 15.16 20.09
N TYR A 255 -18.71 14.23 19.17
CA TYR A 255 -17.47 14.22 18.39
C TYR A 255 -17.32 15.50 17.56
N GLU A 256 -18.36 15.92 16.83
CA GLU A 256 -18.38 17.17 16.05
C GLU A 256 -18.24 18.42 16.90
N ALA A 257 -18.80 18.41 18.12
CA ALA A 257 -18.64 19.49 19.10
C ALA A 257 -17.21 19.57 19.70
N GLY A 258 -16.32 18.63 19.35
CA GLY A 258 -14.95 18.58 19.84
C GLY A 258 -14.77 17.75 21.11
N GLY A 259 -15.80 17.00 21.54
CA GLY A 259 -15.76 16.11 22.69
C GLY A 259 -14.67 15.03 22.60
N ASP A 260 -14.20 14.56 23.75
CA ASP A 260 -13.27 13.45 23.85
C ASP A 260 -14.06 12.14 23.89
N VAL A 261 -14.43 11.65 22.70
CA VAL A 261 -15.30 10.48 22.55
C VAL A 261 -14.48 9.21 22.43
N ALA A 262 -14.82 8.19 23.22
CA ALA A 262 -14.23 6.87 23.15
C ALA A 262 -14.75 6.09 21.92
N LEU A 263 -14.37 6.50 20.70
CA LEU A 263 -14.83 5.93 19.43
C LEU A 263 -14.58 4.41 19.29
N ARG A 264 -13.63 3.87 20.06
CA ARG A 264 -13.38 2.42 20.14
C ARG A 264 -14.56 1.65 20.72
N GLU A 265 -15.29 2.23 21.67
CA GLU A 265 -16.41 1.58 22.36
C GLU A 265 -17.61 1.32 21.42
N LEU A 266 -17.69 2.05 20.30
CA LEU A 266 -18.68 1.80 19.23
C LEU A 266 -18.54 0.43 18.57
N PHE A 267 -17.43 -0.28 18.82
CA PHE A 267 -17.12 -1.59 18.24
C PHE A 267 -16.93 -2.66 19.32
N GLU A 268 -17.42 -2.43 20.55
CA GLU A 268 -17.31 -3.41 21.63
C GLU A 268 -17.99 -4.73 21.24
N GLY A 269 -17.27 -5.85 21.43
CA GLY A 269 -17.73 -7.17 21.02
C GLY A 269 -17.49 -7.51 19.54
N GLU A 270 -16.90 -6.62 18.75
CA GLU A 270 -16.58 -6.87 17.34
C GLU A 270 -15.09 -7.21 17.13
N VAL A 271 -14.83 -8.15 16.22
CA VAL A 271 -13.50 -8.39 15.66
C VAL A 271 -13.38 -7.64 14.34
N ARG A 272 -12.57 -6.57 14.31
CA ARG A 272 -12.39 -5.70 13.14
C ARG A 272 -10.92 -5.64 12.71
N SER A 273 -10.68 -5.53 11.40
CA SER A 273 -9.34 -5.40 10.84
C SER A 273 -9.03 -3.97 10.43
N ARG A 274 -7.77 -3.55 10.57
CA ARG A 274 -7.33 -2.28 9.99
C ARG A 274 -7.08 -2.44 8.51
N ILE A 275 -7.66 -1.55 7.70
CA ILE A 275 -7.50 -1.56 6.26
C ILE A 275 -6.75 -0.32 5.75
N SER A 276 -6.21 -0.39 4.53
CA SER A 276 -5.64 0.78 3.89
C SER A 276 -6.76 1.75 3.48
N LEU A 277 -6.75 2.92 4.10
CA LEU A 277 -7.65 4.05 3.83
C LEU A 277 -6.84 5.25 3.34
N PRO A 278 -7.47 6.22 2.66
CA PRO A 278 -6.79 7.44 2.22
C PRO A 278 -6.01 8.13 3.34
N GLY A 279 -4.84 8.65 2.98
CA GLY A 279 -3.99 9.44 3.86
C GLY A 279 -4.44 10.90 3.98
N TYR A 280 -3.90 11.58 4.99
CA TYR A 280 -4.19 12.99 5.29
C TYR A 280 -3.86 13.91 4.08
N PRO A 281 -4.73 14.86 3.71
CA PRO A 281 -4.45 15.87 2.70
C PRO A 281 -3.55 16.97 3.29
N PHE A 282 -2.24 16.77 3.20
CA PHE A 282 -1.27 17.80 3.61
C PHE A 282 -1.42 19.04 2.73
N GLU A 283 -1.42 20.21 3.38
CA GLU A 283 -1.47 21.50 2.70
C GLU A 283 -0.26 21.65 1.77
N ARG A 284 -0.52 22.03 0.52
CA ARG A 284 0.52 22.18 -0.50
C ARG A 284 1.13 23.59 -0.47
N ARG A 285 1.58 24.03 0.71
CA ARG A 285 2.29 25.31 0.87
C ARG A 285 3.72 25.17 0.39
N ARG A 286 4.13 26.06 -0.51
CA ARG A 286 5.52 26.12 -0.99
C ARG A 286 6.40 26.72 0.10
N HIS A 287 7.32 25.92 0.61
CA HIS A 287 8.43 26.37 1.45
C HIS A 287 9.73 26.09 0.70
N TRP A 288 10.41 27.14 0.23
CA TRP A 288 11.63 27.02 -0.57
C TRP A 288 12.65 28.07 -0.13
N VAL A 289 13.94 27.76 -0.26
CA VAL A 289 15.00 28.75 -0.04
C VAL A 289 14.98 29.71 -1.21
N GLU A 290 14.76 31.00 -0.94
CA GLU A 290 14.82 32.01 -1.99
C GLU A 290 16.26 32.11 -2.55
N PRO A 291 16.43 32.19 -3.88
CA PRO A 291 17.75 32.36 -4.46
C PRO A 291 18.35 33.68 -3.97
N LEU A 292 19.60 33.63 -3.50
CA LEU A 292 20.37 34.83 -3.19
C LEU A 292 20.48 35.65 -4.48
N ASN A 293 20.01 36.90 -4.47
CA ASN A 293 20.21 37.82 -5.58
C ASN A 293 21.70 37.81 -5.96
N PRO A 294 22.06 37.62 -7.24
CA PRO A 294 23.46 37.71 -7.64
C PRO A 294 23.97 39.09 -7.24
N VAL A 295 24.95 39.11 -6.33
CA VAL A 295 25.63 40.33 -5.92
C VAL A 295 26.12 41.00 -7.19
N GLY A 296 25.65 42.24 -7.41
CA GLY A 296 25.86 42.98 -8.65
C GLY A 296 27.29 42.86 -9.14
N SER A 297 27.43 42.53 -10.43
CA SER A 297 28.67 42.66 -11.16
C SER A 297 29.17 44.10 -11.01
N LYS A 298 30.11 44.31 -10.08
CA LYS A 298 30.97 45.50 -10.14
C LYS A 298 31.68 45.42 -11.48
N LYS A 299 31.23 46.25 -12.44
CA LYS A 299 32.02 46.57 -13.61
C LYS A 299 33.37 47.07 -13.10
N LEU A 300 34.41 46.28 -13.34
CA LEU A 300 35.77 46.76 -13.29
C LEU A 300 35.89 47.74 -14.47
N ASN A 301 35.95 49.03 -14.14
CA ASN A 301 36.40 50.07 -15.07
C ASN A 301 37.90 49.93 -15.29
#